data_AF-A0A0H5NTJ9-F1
#
_entry.id   AF-A0A0H5NTJ9-F1
#
_cell.length_a   1.000
_cell.length_b   1.000
_cell.length_c   1.000
_cell.angle_alpha   90.00
_cell.angle_beta   90.00
_cell.angle_gamma   90.00
#
_symmetry.space_group_name_H-M   'P 1'
#
loop_
_entity.id
_entity.type
_entity.pdbx_description
1 polymer ?
#
loop_
_entity_poly.entity_id
_entity_poly.type
_entity_poly.pdbx_seq_one_letter_code
_entity_poly.pdbx_strand_id
1 'polypeptide(L)'
;MWRRRLRIRYEVWQVVHGVLSVAVVGFALGHMLLVGYYLDAVWKVWLWVAMTLALVGLLVWVRVVAPVRRMRRPWRIEAVTPERGDATTLTLAPVGHPGIRFAPGQFGWLTVDRSPFAITAHPFSFSSSAEDHDRVAITIKALGDFTATVGDIAPGTRAYLDGPHGVFTPDRNEGPGFVLIAGGVGITPIVSILRTMADRGDRRPFLLLYAVRTVAEQTFDAEIDALSRRLDLTVVLVPQDPPPGWPGESGFVDAALLRRHLPDRHERRQYFICGPAPMVTAVEDALAALDVPAERVHTERFTFV
;
A
#
# COMPACT_ATOMS: atom_id res chain seq x y z
N MET A 1 -19.04 -1.24 5.18
CA MET A 1 -20.24 -0.93 4.35
C MET A 1 -21.20 0.07 5.00
N TRP A 2 -21.62 -0.10 6.26
CA TRP A 2 -22.62 0.77 6.90
C TRP A 2 -22.15 2.21 7.22
N ARG A 3 -20.87 2.41 7.57
CA ARG A 3 -20.30 3.77 7.81
C ARG A 3 -20.61 4.75 6.68
N ARG A 4 -20.38 4.35 5.42
CA ARG A 4 -20.61 5.19 4.24
C ARG A 4 -22.09 5.49 4.02
N ARG A 5 -22.97 4.49 4.20
CA ARG A 5 -24.42 4.67 4.11
C ARG A 5 -24.95 5.61 5.20
N LEU A 6 -24.39 5.54 6.41
CA LEU A 6 -24.77 6.37 7.56
C LEU A 6 -24.01 7.69 7.65
N ARG A 7 -23.12 8.00 6.69
CA ARG A 7 -22.28 9.21 6.64
C ARG A 7 -21.51 9.50 7.94
N ILE A 8 -21.11 8.46 8.66
CA ILE A 8 -20.34 8.61 9.90
C ILE A 8 -18.87 8.88 9.55
N ARG A 9 -18.30 9.94 10.12
CA ARG A 9 -16.87 10.25 10.05
C ARG A 9 -16.02 9.05 10.50
N TYR A 10 -14.88 8.81 9.84
CA TYR A 10 -14.05 7.64 10.12
C TYR A 10 -13.60 7.60 11.58
N GLU A 11 -13.19 8.75 12.09
CA GLU A 11 -12.64 8.91 13.44
C GLU A 11 -13.71 8.63 14.49
N VAL A 12 -14.93 9.13 14.28
CA VAL A 12 -16.09 8.88 15.17
C VAL A 12 -16.42 7.40 15.17
N TRP A 13 -16.50 6.78 14.00
CA TRP A 13 -16.76 5.34 13.89
C TRP A 13 -15.70 4.52 14.63
N GLN A 14 -14.41 4.85 14.47
CA GLN A 14 -13.32 4.11 15.11
C GLN A 14 -13.35 4.25 16.65
N VAL A 15 -13.63 5.45 17.19
CA VAL A 15 -13.78 5.66 18.64
C VAL A 15 -14.98 4.87 19.18
N VAL A 16 -16.15 5.04 18.58
CA VAL A 16 -17.38 4.36 19.01
C VAL A 16 -17.21 2.85 18.96
N HIS A 17 -16.63 2.33 17.88
CA HIS A 17 -16.36 0.91 17.74
C HIS A 17 -15.40 0.39 18.82
N GLY A 18 -14.35 1.17 19.15
CA GLY A 18 -13.43 0.85 20.23
C GLY A 18 -14.11 0.79 21.60
N VAL A 19 -14.94 1.78 21.93
CA VAL A 19 -15.68 1.84 23.21
C VAL A 19 -16.67 0.68 23.31
N LEU A 20 -17.46 0.44 22.25
CA LEU A 20 -18.42 -0.66 22.21
C LEU A 20 -17.73 -2.02 22.33
N SER A 21 -16.56 -2.21 21.72
CA SER A 21 -15.81 -3.46 21.83
C SER A 21 -15.42 -3.76 23.28
N VAL A 22 -14.93 -2.75 24.01
CA VAL A 22 -14.60 -2.89 25.44
C VAL A 22 -15.86 -3.17 26.27
N ALA A 23 -16.97 -2.46 25.98
CA ALA A 23 -18.24 -2.67 26.67
C ALA A 23 -18.78 -4.09 26.46
N VAL A 24 -18.79 -4.60 25.23
CA VAL A 24 -19.26 -5.97 24.91
C VAL A 24 -18.44 -7.01 25.66
N VAL A 25 -17.11 -6.87 25.70
CA VAL A 25 -16.24 -7.76 26.46
C VAL A 25 -16.55 -7.69 27.96
N GLY A 26 -16.72 -6.49 28.51
CA GLY A 26 -17.08 -6.29 29.91
C GLY A 26 -18.44 -6.92 30.28
N PHE A 27 -19.45 -6.72 29.45
CA PHE A 27 -20.78 -7.32 29.65
C PHE A 27 -20.75 -8.84 29.51
N ALA A 28 -19.98 -9.39 28.57
CA ALA A 28 -19.83 -10.84 28.42
C ALA A 28 -19.19 -11.47 29.66
N LEU A 29 -18.13 -10.86 30.20
CA LEU A 29 -17.50 -11.29 31.46
C LEU A 29 -18.47 -11.19 32.64
N GLY A 30 -19.21 -10.08 32.76
CA GLY A 30 -20.24 -9.91 33.79
C GLY A 30 -21.34 -10.96 33.69
N HIS A 31 -21.82 -11.26 32.48
CA HIS A 31 -22.84 -12.29 32.24
C HIS A 31 -22.34 -13.69 32.66
N MET A 32 -21.09 -14.04 32.32
CA MET A 32 -20.51 -15.33 32.72
C MET A 32 -20.42 -15.48 34.24
N LEU A 33 -20.04 -14.41 34.95
CA LEU A 33 -19.98 -14.40 36.41
C LEU A 33 -21.38 -14.56 37.04
N LEU A 34 -22.40 -13.93 36.46
CA LEU A 34 -23.77 -14.00 36.97
C LEU A 34 -24.46 -15.35 36.74
N VAL A 35 -24.19 -15.99 35.59
CA VAL A 35 -24.82 -17.29 35.25
C VAL A 35 -24.14 -18.47 35.97
N GLY A 36 -22.85 -18.35 36.31
CA GLY A 36 -22.10 -19.35 37.10
C GLY A 36 -21.78 -20.66 36.37
N TYR A 37 -22.62 -21.10 35.42
CA TYR A 37 -22.43 -22.32 34.61
C TYR A 37 -21.09 -22.37 33.85
N TYR A 38 -20.57 -21.21 33.45
CA TYR A 38 -19.31 -21.11 32.72
C TYR A 38 -18.07 -21.16 33.63
N LEU A 39 -18.27 -21.23 34.95
CA LEU A 39 -17.22 -21.24 35.98
C LEU A 39 -17.38 -22.42 36.96
N ASP A 40 -18.25 -23.38 36.63
CA ASP A 40 -18.57 -24.56 37.46
C ASP A 40 -17.42 -25.58 37.56
N ALA A 41 -16.39 -25.45 36.72
CA ALA A 41 -15.23 -26.31 36.68
C ALA A 41 -13.94 -25.49 36.59
N VAL A 42 -12.91 -25.95 37.32
CA VAL A 42 -11.60 -25.26 37.42
C VAL A 42 -10.97 -25.03 36.04
N TRP A 43 -11.09 -25.98 35.11
CA TRP A 43 -10.55 -25.82 33.76
C TRP A 43 -11.25 -24.72 32.96
N LYS A 44 -12.57 -24.52 33.14
CA LYS A 44 -13.33 -23.43 32.48
C LYS A 44 -12.88 -22.08 33.01
N VAL A 45 -12.66 -21.97 34.32
CA VAL A 45 -12.11 -20.76 34.95
C VAL A 45 -10.76 -20.40 34.35
N TRP A 46 -9.84 -21.38 34.26
CA TRP A 46 -8.52 -21.16 33.65
C TRP A 46 -8.60 -20.76 32.17
N LEU A 47 -9.49 -21.39 31.40
CA LEU A 47 -9.72 -21.03 30.00
C LEU A 47 -10.14 -19.55 29.86
N TRP A 48 -11.14 -19.12 30.64
CA TRP A 48 -11.63 -17.74 30.58
C TRP A 48 -10.60 -16.71 31.07
N VAL A 49 -9.84 -17.03 32.11
CA VAL A 49 -8.73 -16.18 32.58
C VAL A 49 -7.68 -16.05 31.48
N ALA A 50 -7.25 -17.15 30.87
CA ALA A 50 -6.25 -17.13 29.80
C ALA A 50 -6.72 -16.31 28.59
N MET A 51 -7.98 -16.50 28.15
CA MET A 51 -8.56 -15.71 27.05
C MET A 51 -8.65 -14.22 27.37
N THR A 52 -9.05 -13.88 28.60
CA THR A 52 -9.15 -12.48 29.04
C THR A 52 -7.78 -11.83 29.11
N LEU A 53 -6.79 -12.51 29.69
CA LEU A 53 -5.40 -12.02 29.74
C LEU A 53 -4.81 -11.85 28.34
N ALA A 54 -5.08 -12.78 27.42
CA ALA A 54 -4.63 -12.67 26.03
C ALA A 54 -5.26 -11.45 25.33
N LEU A 55 -6.57 -11.23 25.50
CA LEU A 55 -7.27 -10.08 24.93
C LEU A 55 -6.80 -8.75 25.51
N VAL A 56 -6.68 -8.66 26.84
CA VAL A 56 -6.17 -7.46 27.53
C VAL A 56 -4.73 -7.20 27.13
N GLY A 57 -3.89 -8.24 27.09
CA GLY A 57 -2.51 -8.16 26.62
C GLY A 57 -2.41 -7.64 25.19
N LEU A 58 -3.25 -8.14 24.28
CA LEU A 58 -3.33 -7.64 22.90
C LEU A 58 -3.78 -6.18 22.84
N LEU A 59 -4.77 -5.77 23.63
CA LEU A 59 -5.23 -4.38 23.70
C LEU A 59 -4.13 -3.46 24.22
N VAL A 60 -3.46 -3.83 25.32
CA VAL A 60 -2.33 -3.08 25.87
C VAL A 60 -1.19 -2.99 24.85
N TRP A 61 -0.90 -4.08 24.15
CA TRP A 61 0.10 -4.10 23.09
C TRP A 61 -0.23 -3.11 21.97
N VAL A 62 -1.42 -3.20 21.39
CA VAL A 62 -1.84 -2.39 20.22
C VAL A 62 -2.06 -0.93 20.59
N ARG A 63 -2.63 -0.64 21.77
CA ARG A 63 -3.04 0.71 22.17
C ARG A 63 -2.01 1.48 22.98
N VAL A 64 -1.07 0.79 23.62
CA VAL A 64 -0.06 1.43 24.49
C VAL A 64 1.34 1.11 24.00
N VAL A 65 1.73 -0.16 23.97
CA VAL A 65 3.13 -0.55 23.72
C VAL A 65 3.57 -0.18 22.31
N ALA A 66 2.80 -0.53 21.28
CA ALA A 66 3.16 -0.27 19.89
C ALA A 66 3.23 1.25 19.55
N PRO A 67 2.27 2.11 19.95
CA PRO A 67 2.41 3.56 19.81
C PRO A 67 3.62 4.15 20.56
N VAL A 68 3.87 3.73 21.81
CA VAL A 68 5.03 4.19 22.58
C VAL A 68 6.34 3.81 21.91
N ARG A 69 6.45 2.59 21.36
CA ARG A 69 7.62 2.16 20.59
C ARG A 69 7.82 3.01 19.33
N ARG A 70 6.75 3.37 18.63
CA ARG A 70 6.80 4.27 17.46
C ARG A 70 7.19 5.70 17.83
N MET A 71 6.74 6.22 18.97
CA MET A 71 7.16 7.54 19.46
C MET A 71 8.68 7.66 19.62
N ARG A 72 9.35 6.55 19.97
CA ARG A 72 10.80 6.45 20.10
C ARG A 72 11.55 6.29 18.77
N ARG A 73 10.84 6.16 17.65
CA ARG A 73 11.39 6.08 16.29
C ARG A 73 10.74 7.12 15.37
N PRO A 74 10.94 8.42 15.65
CA PRO A 74 10.38 9.47 14.83
C PRO A 74 11.11 9.58 13.49
N TRP A 75 10.36 10.00 12.49
CA TRP A 75 10.87 10.39 11.19
C TRP A 75 10.76 11.90 11.03
N ARG A 76 11.55 12.45 10.13
CA ARG A 76 11.46 13.85 9.70
C ARG A 76 11.23 13.90 8.21
N ILE A 77 10.25 14.69 7.78
CA ILE A 77 10.08 15.02 6.36
C ILE A 77 11.29 15.83 5.95
N GLU A 78 12.14 15.28 5.11
CA GLU A 78 13.32 15.98 4.61
C GLU A 78 12.99 16.80 3.37
N ALA A 79 12.20 16.24 2.47
CA ALA A 79 11.81 16.89 1.23
C ALA A 79 10.34 16.61 0.89
N VAL A 80 9.73 17.60 0.24
CA VAL A 80 8.39 17.53 -0.34
C VAL A 80 8.53 17.94 -1.79
N THR A 81 8.39 16.98 -2.69
CA THR A 81 8.65 17.15 -4.12
C THR A 81 7.36 17.00 -4.90
N PRO A 82 6.92 18.01 -5.67
CA PRO A 82 5.75 17.88 -6.53
C PRO A 82 6.05 16.92 -7.69
N GLU A 83 5.09 16.08 -8.00
CA GLU A 83 5.13 15.13 -9.10
C GLU A 83 3.99 15.42 -10.09
N ARG A 84 4.15 14.96 -11.34
CA ARG A 84 3.06 15.03 -12.33
C ARG A 84 1.82 14.28 -11.85
N GLY A 85 0.65 14.76 -12.29
CA GLY A 85 -0.64 14.15 -11.99
C GLY A 85 -1.15 14.41 -10.58
N ASP A 86 -0.96 15.62 -10.05
CA ASP A 86 -1.40 16.04 -8.71
C ASP A 86 -0.90 15.12 -7.60
N ALA A 87 0.36 14.68 -7.73
CA ALA A 87 1.01 13.83 -6.76
C ALA A 87 2.15 14.58 -6.06
N THR A 88 2.49 14.13 -4.87
CA THR A 88 3.59 14.70 -4.07
C THR A 88 4.38 13.57 -3.44
N THR A 89 5.69 13.58 -3.65
CA THR A 89 6.64 12.68 -3.01
C THR A 89 7.12 13.29 -1.70
N LEU A 90 6.89 12.60 -0.59
CA LEU A 90 7.47 12.88 0.71
C LEU A 90 8.70 12.00 0.91
N THR A 91 9.86 12.62 1.11
CA THR A 91 11.09 11.92 1.50
C THR A 91 11.26 12.03 3.02
N LEU A 92 11.33 10.88 3.69
CA LEU A 92 11.46 10.77 5.14
C LEU A 92 12.86 10.30 5.50
N ALA A 93 13.47 10.96 6.47
CA ALA A 93 14.73 10.56 7.09
C ALA A 93 14.48 10.09 8.54
N PRO A 94 15.11 9.00 8.99
CA PRO A 94 14.95 8.51 10.36
C PRO A 94 15.67 9.43 11.35
N VAL A 95 15.12 9.59 12.55
CA VAL A 95 15.72 10.42 13.61
C VAL A 95 16.11 9.54 14.80
N GLY A 96 17.40 9.25 14.93
CA GLY A 96 17.94 8.46 16.05
C GLY A 96 17.67 6.96 15.97
N HIS A 97 17.40 6.42 14.78
CA HIS A 97 17.23 4.99 14.53
C HIS A 97 17.70 4.61 13.12
N PRO A 98 17.98 3.33 12.82
CA PRO A 98 18.59 2.90 11.55
C PRO A 98 17.58 2.78 10.39
N GLY A 99 16.53 3.60 10.35
CA GLY A 99 15.49 3.49 9.35
C GLY A 99 14.59 2.26 9.51
N ILE A 100 14.10 1.75 8.37
CA ILE A 100 13.19 0.61 8.22
C ILE A 100 13.69 -0.26 7.06
N ARG A 101 13.63 -1.58 7.21
CA ARG A 101 13.85 -2.52 6.11
C ARG A 101 12.49 -2.97 5.59
N PHE A 102 12.29 -2.88 4.29
CA PHE A 102 11.07 -3.30 3.61
C PHE A 102 11.43 -4.03 2.32
N ALA A 103 10.50 -4.82 1.79
CA ALA A 103 10.60 -5.41 0.47
C ALA A 103 9.92 -4.49 -0.55
N PRO A 104 10.43 -4.36 -1.78
CA PRO A 104 9.83 -3.49 -2.79
C PRO A 104 8.36 -3.82 -3.02
N GLY A 105 7.54 -2.79 -3.15
CA GLY A 105 6.08 -2.89 -3.30
C GLY A 105 5.31 -2.91 -1.98
N GLN A 106 5.97 -3.02 -0.83
CA GLN A 106 5.32 -2.88 0.48
C GLN A 106 4.84 -1.45 0.77
N PHE A 107 3.99 -1.32 1.79
CA PHE A 107 3.43 -0.06 2.25
C PHE A 107 3.66 0.18 3.74
N GLY A 108 3.44 1.42 4.16
CA GLY A 108 3.44 1.83 5.55
C GLY A 108 2.26 2.72 5.88
N TRP A 109 1.88 2.75 7.16
CA TRP A 109 0.93 3.72 7.67
C TRP A 109 1.68 4.98 8.09
N LEU A 110 1.41 6.08 7.40
CA LEU A 110 2.02 7.38 7.64
C LEU A 110 1.13 8.20 8.59
N THR A 111 1.77 8.82 9.58
CA THR A 111 1.19 9.87 10.42
C THR A 111 2.11 11.08 10.38
N VAL A 112 1.60 12.24 9.95
CA VAL A 112 2.36 13.50 9.86
C VAL A 112 1.81 14.50 10.85
N ASP A 113 2.71 15.22 11.53
CA ASP A 113 2.42 16.30 12.48
C ASP A 113 1.42 15.94 13.58
N ARG A 114 1.33 14.65 13.91
CA ARG A 114 0.48 14.13 14.98
C ARG A 114 1.17 13.01 15.73
N SER A 115 0.69 12.75 16.93
CA SER A 115 1.15 11.64 17.76
C SER A 115 0.78 10.27 17.13
N PRO A 116 1.58 9.19 17.34
CA PRO A 116 1.21 7.83 16.92
C PRO A 116 -0.06 7.27 17.60
N PHE A 117 -0.55 7.96 18.63
CA PHE A 117 -1.85 7.69 19.25
C PHE A 117 -3.02 8.29 18.47
N ALA A 118 -2.76 9.17 17.50
CA ALA A 118 -3.78 9.73 16.65
C ALA A 118 -4.43 8.64 15.79
N ILE A 119 -5.72 8.80 15.57
CA ILE A 119 -6.56 7.87 14.80
C ILE A 119 -6.36 8.03 13.28
N THR A 120 -5.65 9.07 12.86
CA THR A 120 -5.48 9.48 11.46
C THR A 120 -4.14 9.01 10.90
N ALA A 121 -3.97 7.71 10.77
CA ALA A 121 -2.89 7.13 9.98
C ALA A 121 -3.43 6.71 8.62
N HIS A 122 -2.67 6.95 7.57
CA HIS A 122 -3.07 6.64 6.20
C HIS A 122 -2.07 5.66 5.56
N PRO A 123 -2.54 4.59 4.91
CA PRO A 123 -1.66 3.62 4.29
C PRO A 123 -1.19 4.15 2.93
N PHE A 124 0.11 4.12 2.69
CA PHE A 124 0.71 4.46 1.40
C PHE A 124 1.88 3.53 1.09
N SER A 125 1.95 3.08 -0.16
CA SER A 125 3.07 2.29 -0.66
C SER A 125 4.35 3.11 -0.62
N PHE A 126 5.46 2.45 -0.30
CA PHE A 126 6.78 3.04 -0.49
C PHE A 126 7.00 3.23 -1.99
N SER A 127 7.60 4.36 -2.36
CA SER A 127 8.04 4.66 -3.72
C SER A 127 9.57 4.65 -3.84
N SER A 128 10.34 4.65 -2.74
CA SER A 128 11.79 4.51 -2.77
C SER A 128 12.25 3.07 -3.03
N SER A 129 13.53 2.92 -3.37
CA SER A 129 14.22 1.63 -3.39
C SER A 129 14.26 1.02 -1.98
N ALA A 130 14.15 -0.31 -1.89
CA ALA A 130 14.38 -1.05 -0.66
C ALA A 130 15.86 -1.12 -0.25
N GLU A 131 16.77 -0.81 -1.19
CA GLU A 131 18.21 -0.73 -0.94
C GLU A 131 18.62 0.64 -0.36
N ASP A 132 17.74 1.64 -0.37
CA ASP A 132 17.94 2.89 0.37
C ASP A 132 17.49 2.70 1.83
N HIS A 133 18.46 2.53 2.72
CA HIS A 133 18.20 2.34 4.15
C HIS A 133 18.16 3.67 4.93
N ASP A 134 18.69 4.74 4.35
CA ASP A 134 18.82 6.04 5.00
C ASP A 134 17.59 6.90 4.76
N ARG A 135 16.83 6.63 3.71
CA ARG A 135 15.63 7.39 3.35
C ARG A 135 14.49 6.49 2.90
N VAL A 136 13.28 6.95 3.16
CA VAL A 136 12.06 6.33 2.66
C VAL A 136 11.28 7.39 1.89
N ALA A 137 10.86 7.07 0.67
CA ALA A 137 9.97 7.93 -0.09
C ALA A 137 8.56 7.33 -0.14
N ILE A 138 7.55 8.19 -0.04
CA ILE A 138 6.14 7.86 -0.22
C ILE A 138 5.53 8.91 -1.14
N THR A 139 4.86 8.47 -2.20
CA THR A 139 4.23 9.39 -3.17
C THR A 139 2.73 9.29 -3.09
N ILE A 140 2.07 10.44 -2.94
CA ILE A 140 0.66 10.55 -2.58
C ILE A 140 -0.04 11.43 -3.61
N LYS A 141 -1.08 10.91 -4.27
CA LYS A 141 -1.96 11.70 -5.16
C LYS A 141 -3.07 12.38 -4.36
N ALA A 142 -3.36 13.64 -4.67
CA ALA A 142 -4.42 14.42 -4.04
C ALA A 142 -5.81 13.89 -4.44
N LEU A 143 -6.40 13.04 -3.59
CA LEU A 143 -7.65 12.31 -3.88
C LEU A 143 -8.72 12.46 -2.78
N GLY A 144 -8.41 13.18 -1.72
CA GLY A 144 -9.25 13.39 -0.55
C GLY A 144 -8.61 14.36 0.44
N ASP A 145 -9.33 14.64 1.52
CA ASP A 145 -9.12 15.77 2.42
C ASP A 145 -7.68 15.86 2.94
N PHE A 146 -7.14 14.74 3.45
CA PHE A 146 -5.75 14.68 3.93
C PHE A 146 -4.74 14.72 2.79
N THR A 147 -4.97 13.95 1.72
CA THR A 147 -4.01 13.85 0.61
C THR A 147 -3.86 15.15 -0.17
N ALA A 148 -4.89 16.00 -0.19
CA ALA A 148 -4.87 17.31 -0.82
C ALA A 148 -3.94 18.30 -0.11
N THR A 149 -3.73 18.13 1.21
CA THR A 149 -2.86 19.01 2.00
C THR A 149 -1.41 18.52 2.09
N VAL A 150 -1.08 17.40 1.44
CA VAL A 150 0.27 16.80 1.53
C VAL A 150 1.34 17.71 0.94
N GLY A 151 1.02 18.46 -0.12
CA GLY A 151 1.92 19.42 -0.74
C GLY A 151 2.31 20.59 0.17
N ASP A 152 1.49 20.91 1.17
CA ASP A 152 1.70 22.03 2.09
C ASP A 152 2.55 21.64 3.31
N ILE A 153 2.94 20.38 3.43
CA ILE A 153 3.76 19.91 4.55
C ILE A 153 5.15 20.54 4.45
N ALA A 154 5.57 21.23 5.52
CA ALA A 154 6.90 21.83 5.56
C ALA A 154 8.00 20.76 5.73
N PRO A 155 9.13 20.86 5.02
CA PRO A 155 10.35 20.17 5.40
C PRO A 155 10.70 20.43 6.87
N GLY A 156 11.20 19.40 7.56
CA GLY A 156 11.44 19.39 9.00
C GLY A 156 10.26 18.86 9.83
N THR A 157 9.06 18.72 9.24
CA THR A 157 7.88 18.21 9.95
C THR A 157 8.11 16.81 10.48
N ARG A 158 7.65 16.56 11.72
CA ARG A 158 7.75 15.25 12.34
C ARG A 158 6.71 14.29 11.76
N ALA A 159 7.14 13.07 11.50
CA ALA A 159 6.29 12.00 11.04
C ALA A 159 6.57 10.68 11.78
N TYR A 160 5.66 9.73 11.63
CA TYR A 160 5.80 8.37 12.12
C TYR A 160 5.34 7.40 11.06
N LEU A 161 6.09 6.30 10.94
CA LEU A 161 5.79 5.19 10.05
C LEU A 161 5.51 3.94 10.88
N ASP A 162 4.41 3.27 10.55
CA ASP A 162 4.11 1.92 11.01
C ASP A 162 4.16 0.97 9.80
N GLY A 163 5.11 0.05 9.82
CA GLY A 163 5.42 -0.82 8.71
C GLY A 163 6.73 -1.58 8.90
N PRO A 164 7.16 -2.34 7.89
CA PRO A 164 6.49 -2.48 6.59
C PRO A 164 5.30 -3.44 6.65
N HIS A 165 4.34 -3.24 5.75
CA HIS A 165 3.15 -4.09 5.58
C HIS A 165 2.97 -4.48 4.12
N GLY A 166 2.15 -5.51 3.87
CA GLY A 166 1.84 -5.99 2.53
C GLY A 166 2.72 -7.15 2.07
N VAL A 167 2.21 -7.88 1.09
CA VAL A 167 2.87 -9.06 0.47
C VAL A 167 3.07 -8.89 -1.03
N PHE A 168 2.70 -7.73 -1.59
CA PHE A 168 2.89 -7.35 -2.98
C PHE A 168 4.38 -7.08 -3.23
N THR A 169 5.15 -8.14 -3.49
CA THR A 169 6.59 -8.02 -3.72
C THR A 169 7.14 -9.11 -4.64
N PRO A 170 8.05 -8.79 -5.57
CA PRO A 170 8.75 -9.79 -6.39
C PRO A 170 9.73 -10.64 -5.57
N ASP A 171 10.18 -10.17 -4.41
CA ASP A 171 11.18 -10.89 -3.58
C ASP A 171 10.68 -12.24 -3.07
N ARG A 172 9.36 -12.46 -3.06
CA ARG A 172 8.72 -13.72 -2.65
C ARG A 172 8.16 -14.51 -3.82
N ASN A 173 8.26 -13.97 -5.03
CA ASN A 173 7.57 -14.47 -6.21
C ASN A 173 8.55 -14.49 -7.38
N GLU A 174 9.40 -15.52 -7.41
CA GLU A 174 10.41 -15.65 -8.46
C GLU A 174 9.79 -15.99 -9.81
N GLY A 175 10.42 -15.50 -10.87
CA GLY A 175 10.04 -15.78 -12.24
C GLY A 175 11.12 -15.37 -13.24
N PRO A 176 11.00 -15.81 -14.50
CA PRO A 176 11.91 -15.45 -15.58
C PRO A 176 11.73 -14.01 -16.09
N GLY A 177 10.80 -13.25 -15.50
CA GLY A 177 10.50 -11.85 -15.82
C GLY A 177 9.17 -11.42 -15.23
N PHE A 178 8.91 -10.11 -15.28
CA PHE A 178 7.79 -9.50 -14.58
C PHE A 178 6.93 -8.66 -15.51
N VAL A 179 5.62 -8.73 -15.32
CA VAL A 179 4.64 -7.85 -15.96
C VAL A 179 4.02 -6.99 -14.87
N LEU A 180 4.32 -5.70 -14.90
CA LEU A 180 3.87 -4.69 -13.95
C LEU A 180 2.75 -3.88 -14.58
N ILE A 181 1.58 -3.83 -13.93
CA ILE A 181 0.40 -3.15 -14.47
C ILE A 181 -0.05 -2.09 -13.46
N ALA A 182 0.14 -0.83 -13.82
CA ALA A 182 -0.13 0.32 -12.96
C ALA A 182 -1.35 1.10 -13.45
N GLY A 183 -2.21 1.53 -12.52
CA GLY A 183 -3.31 2.46 -12.78
C GLY A 183 -3.18 3.73 -11.94
N GLY A 184 -2.94 4.88 -12.57
CA GLY A 184 -2.80 6.16 -11.88
C GLY A 184 -1.74 6.12 -10.78
N VAL A 185 -2.14 6.40 -9.53
CA VAL A 185 -1.22 6.38 -8.36
C VAL A 185 -0.76 4.97 -7.97
N GLY A 186 -1.35 3.92 -8.54
CA GLY A 186 -0.86 2.53 -8.37
C GLY A 186 0.55 2.29 -8.94
N ILE A 187 1.12 3.29 -9.62
CA ILE A 187 2.52 3.28 -10.06
C ILE A 187 3.51 3.29 -8.88
N THR A 188 3.12 3.74 -7.69
CA THR A 188 4.04 3.94 -6.55
C THR A 188 4.73 2.67 -6.06
N PRO A 189 4.04 1.55 -5.75
CA PRO A 189 4.72 0.30 -5.40
C PRO A 189 5.53 -0.27 -6.58
N ILE A 190 5.07 -0.05 -7.82
CA ILE A 190 5.74 -0.52 -9.04
C ILE A 190 7.07 0.21 -9.26
N VAL A 191 7.14 1.52 -9.01
CA VAL A 191 8.40 2.29 -9.06
C VAL A 191 9.34 1.86 -7.93
N SER A 192 8.84 1.54 -6.74
CA SER A 192 9.67 0.93 -5.68
C SER A 192 10.28 -0.39 -6.13
N ILE A 193 9.51 -1.26 -6.81
CA ILE A 193 10.01 -2.48 -7.45
C ILE A 193 11.10 -2.16 -8.46
N LEU A 194 10.83 -1.31 -9.45
CA LEU A 194 11.79 -0.99 -10.51
C LEU A 194 13.08 -0.36 -9.96
N ARG A 195 12.99 0.59 -9.03
CA ARG A 195 14.16 1.18 -8.35
C ARG A 195 15.01 0.13 -7.65
N THR A 196 14.37 -0.73 -6.87
CA THR A 196 15.05 -1.79 -6.13
C THR A 196 15.72 -2.78 -7.08
N MET A 197 15.05 -3.20 -8.14
CA MET A 197 15.62 -4.13 -9.12
C MET A 197 16.79 -3.49 -9.88
N ALA A 198 16.71 -2.19 -10.18
CA ALA A 198 17.79 -1.45 -10.82
C ALA A 198 19.02 -1.29 -9.91
N ASP A 199 18.83 -1.11 -8.61
CA ASP A 199 19.92 -1.02 -7.63
C ASP A 199 20.58 -2.39 -7.38
N ARG A 200 19.79 -3.47 -7.45
CA ARG A 200 20.27 -4.85 -7.38
C ARG A 200 20.92 -5.34 -8.68
N GLY A 201 20.84 -4.57 -9.77
CA GLY A 201 21.38 -4.96 -11.07
C GLY A 201 20.65 -6.14 -11.71
N ASP A 202 19.34 -6.24 -11.50
CA ASP A 202 18.51 -7.31 -12.08
C ASP A 202 18.54 -7.26 -13.62
N ARG A 203 18.66 -8.44 -14.23
CA ARG A 203 18.76 -8.60 -15.70
C ARG A 203 17.54 -9.27 -16.32
N ARG A 204 16.53 -9.60 -15.51
CA ARG A 204 15.29 -10.20 -16.00
C ARG A 204 14.50 -9.12 -16.75
N PRO A 205 13.72 -9.51 -17.79
CA PRO A 205 12.87 -8.57 -18.50
C PRO A 205 11.67 -8.13 -17.66
N PHE A 206 11.36 -6.84 -17.73
CA PHE A 206 10.20 -6.18 -17.15
C PHE A 206 9.34 -5.58 -18.26
N LEU A 207 8.03 -5.81 -18.20
CA LEU A 207 7.04 -5.09 -18.99
C LEU A 207 6.20 -4.22 -18.06
N LEU A 208 6.21 -2.91 -18.24
CA LEU A 208 5.33 -1.98 -17.54
C LEU A 208 4.19 -1.54 -18.44
N LEU A 209 2.97 -1.94 -18.12
CA LEU A 209 1.74 -1.37 -18.69
C LEU A 209 1.23 -0.28 -17.75
N TYR A 210 1.32 0.99 -18.14
CA TYR A 210 0.94 2.11 -17.29
C TYR A 210 -0.32 2.81 -17.82
N ALA A 211 -1.46 2.53 -17.19
CA ALA A 211 -2.72 3.18 -17.49
C ALA A 211 -2.88 4.51 -16.72
N VAL A 212 -3.15 5.57 -17.47
CA VAL A 212 -3.39 6.93 -16.94
C VAL A 212 -4.61 7.54 -17.62
N ARG A 213 -5.25 8.53 -17.00
CA ARG A 213 -6.37 9.23 -17.67
C ARG A 213 -5.85 10.08 -18.83
N THR A 214 -4.87 10.94 -18.57
CA THR A 214 -4.18 11.74 -19.59
C THR A 214 -2.67 11.57 -19.44
N VAL A 215 -1.90 11.87 -20.49
CA VAL A 215 -0.42 11.82 -20.45
C VAL A 215 0.15 12.80 -19.41
N ALA A 216 -0.54 13.93 -19.16
CA ALA A 216 -0.14 14.89 -18.13
C ALA A 216 -0.22 14.31 -16.69
N GLU A 217 -0.99 13.23 -16.50
CA GLU A 217 -1.12 12.55 -15.21
C GLU A 217 -0.10 11.41 -14.99
N GLN A 218 0.83 11.22 -15.91
CA GLN A 218 1.90 10.23 -15.80
C GLN A 218 2.92 10.67 -14.72
N THR A 219 2.68 10.24 -13.49
CA THR A 219 3.61 10.39 -12.36
C THR A 219 4.89 9.58 -12.66
N PHE A 220 6.06 10.10 -12.27
CA PHE A 220 7.38 9.48 -12.47
C PHE A 220 7.87 9.32 -13.92
N ASP A 221 7.34 10.10 -14.88
CA ASP A 221 7.74 10.06 -16.29
C ASP A 221 9.27 10.01 -16.51
N ALA A 222 10.00 11.03 -16.06
CA ALA A 222 11.45 11.10 -16.22
C ALA A 222 12.23 9.99 -15.49
N GLU A 223 11.67 9.50 -14.37
CA GLU A 223 12.28 8.43 -13.58
C GLU A 223 12.13 7.08 -14.27
N ILE A 224 10.95 6.79 -14.83
CA ILE A 224 10.69 5.57 -15.59
C ILE A 224 11.61 5.51 -16.83
N ASP A 225 11.81 6.64 -17.50
CA ASP A 225 12.78 6.75 -18.59
C ASP A 225 14.22 6.47 -18.14
N ALA A 226 14.59 6.93 -16.95
CA ALA A 226 15.91 6.65 -16.38
C ALA A 226 16.09 5.18 -15.99
N LEU A 227 15.05 4.56 -15.42
CA LEU A 227 15.05 3.15 -15.06
C LEU A 227 15.11 2.25 -16.30
N SER A 228 14.47 2.64 -17.41
CA SER A 228 14.54 1.93 -18.69
C SER A 228 15.95 1.87 -19.28
N ARG A 229 16.87 2.75 -18.85
CA ARG A 229 18.29 2.69 -19.23
C ARG A 229 19.13 1.78 -18.33
N ARG A 230 18.61 1.39 -17.17
CA ARG A 230 19.30 0.57 -16.15
C ARG A 230 18.78 -0.87 -16.09
N LEU A 231 17.58 -1.11 -16.58
CA LEU A 231 16.89 -2.40 -16.59
C LEU A 231 16.54 -2.81 -18.02
N ASP A 232 16.35 -4.11 -18.24
CA ASP A 232 15.61 -4.61 -19.40
C ASP A 232 14.11 -4.33 -19.19
N LEU A 233 13.70 -3.08 -19.40
CA LEU A 233 12.37 -2.58 -19.12
C LEU A 233 11.71 -2.05 -20.40
N THR A 234 10.61 -2.69 -20.79
CA THR A 234 9.69 -2.20 -21.83
C THR A 234 8.53 -1.45 -21.18
N VAL A 235 8.28 -0.22 -21.60
CA VAL A 235 7.19 0.63 -21.06
C VAL A 235 6.14 0.86 -22.12
N VAL A 236 4.88 0.59 -21.78
CA VAL A 236 3.70 0.85 -22.61
C VAL A 236 2.78 1.77 -21.82
N LEU A 237 2.76 3.04 -22.20
CA LEU A 237 1.81 4.01 -21.65
C LEU A 237 0.45 3.87 -22.34
N VAL A 238 -0.61 3.81 -21.55
CA VAL A 238 -2.00 3.63 -22.01
C VAL A 238 -2.86 4.79 -21.47
N PRO A 239 -2.82 5.98 -22.09
CA PRO A 239 -3.74 7.06 -21.77
C PRO A 239 -5.17 6.71 -22.20
N GLN A 240 -6.15 6.98 -21.32
CA GLN A 240 -7.57 6.88 -21.66
C GLN A 240 -7.99 7.98 -22.65
N ASP A 241 -7.50 9.21 -22.41
CA ASP A 241 -7.73 10.40 -23.22
C ASP A 241 -6.40 10.84 -23.86
N PRO A 242 -5.96 10.18 -24.96
CA PRO A 242 -4.69 10.49 -25.61
C PRO A 242 -4.72 11.87 -26.29
N PRO A 243 -3.56 12.57 -26.38
CA PRO A 243 -3.45 13.76 -27.20
C PRO A 243 -3.64 13.43 -28.69
N PRO A 244 -4.05 14.40 -29.54
CA PRO A 244 -4.16 14.20 -30.98
C PRO A 244 -2.85 13.68 -31.58
N GLY A 245 -2.94 12.64 -32.41
CA GLY A 245 -1.77 12.04 -33.05
C GLY A 245 -0.94 11.11 -32.15
N TRP A 246 -1.47 10.69 -31.00
CA TRP A 246 -0.81 9.71 -30.13
C TRP A 246 -0.49 8.41 -30.88
N PRO A 247 0.80 8.03 -30.99
CA PRO A 247 1.21 6.88 -31.80
C PRO A 247 1.10 5.55 -31.05
N GLY A 248 0.84 5.58 -29.74
CA GLY A 248 0.84 4.42 -28.86
C GLY A 248 -0.53 3.83 -28.58
N GLU A 249 -0.58 2.94 -27.60
CA GLU A 249 -1.81 2.34 -27.09
C GLU A 249 -2.69 3.37 -26.38
N SER A 250 -4.01 3.18 -26.38
CA SER A 250 -4.94 4.05 -25.65
C SER A 250 -6.17 3.27 -25.17
N GLY A 251 -6.92 3.86 -24.24
CA GLY A 251 -8.12 3.27 -23.66
C GLY A 251 -7.83 2.49 -22.38
N PHE A 252 -8.24 1.22 -22.33
CA PHE A 252 -8.15 0.38 -21.13
C PHE A 252 -7.18 -0.77 -21.33
N VAL A 253 -6.58 -1.26 -20.24
CA VAL A 253 -5.79 -2.50 -20.23
C VAL A 253 -6.74 -3.68 -20.28
N ASP A 254 -7.08 -4.11 -21.49
CA ASP A 254 -7.98 -5.23 -21.76
C ASP A 254 -7.25 -6.47 -22.31
N ALA A 255 -8.00 -7.55 -22.55
CA ALA A 255 -7.44 -8.78 -23.10
C ALA A 255 -6.81 -8.59 -24.49
N ALA A 256 -7.29 -7.63 -25.30
CA ALA A 256 -6.73 -7.38 -26.62
C ALA A 256 -5.36 -6.70 -26.50
N LEU A 257 -5.22 -5.71 -25.61
CA LEU A 257 -3.96 -5.05 -25.31
C LEU A 257 -2.96 -6.04 -24.71
N LEU A 258 -3.38 -6.86 -23.74
CA LEU A 258 -2.54 -7.88 -23.16
C LEU A 258 -2.03 -8.88 -24.23
N ARG A 259 -2.88 -9.36 -25.14
CA ARG A 259 -2.43 -10.23 -26.24
C ARG A 259 -1.38 -9.62 -27.14
N ARG A 260 -1.38 -8.29 -27.33
CA ARG A 260 -0.40 -7.60 -28.17
C ARG A 260 0.98 -7.46 -27.51
N HIS A 261 1.01 -7.30 -26.19
CA HIS A 261 2.22 -6.90 -25.45
C HIS A 261 2.79 -7.98 -24.54
N LEU A 262 2.00 -8.97 -24.13
CA LEU A 262 2.52 -10.02 -23.26
C LEU A 262 3.64 -10.78 -23.98
N PRO A 263 4.76 -11.03 -23.28
CA PRO A 263 5.91 -11.68 -23.88
C PRO A 263 5.63 -13.16 -24.13
N ASP A 264 6.42 -13.80 -25.00
CA ASP A 264 6.37 -15.25 -25.15
C ASP A 264 6.49 -15.97 -23.80
N ARG A 265 5.76 -17.08 -23.68
CA ARG A 265 5.61 -17.85 -22.44
C ARG A 265 5.08 -16.98 -21.29
N HIS A 266 4.08 -16.15 -21.59
CA HIS A 266 3.48 -15.20 -20.66
C HIS A 266 2.95 -15.90 -19.41
N GLU A 267 2.48 -17.14 -19.54
CA GLU A 267 2.03 -17.97 -18.43
C GLU A 267 3.12 -18.19 -17.38
N ARG A 268 4.42 -18.05 -17.73
CA ARG A 268 5.57 -18.18 -16.82
C ARG A 268 5.96 -16.92 -16.09
N ARG A 269 5.41 -15.76 -16.46
CA ARG A 269 5.77 -14.45 -15.88
C ARG A 269 5.07 -14.23 -14.55
N GLN A 270 5.63 -13.34 -13.74
CA GLN A 270 4.99 -12.87 -12.50
C GLN A 270 4.31 -11.54 -12.77
N TYR A 271 3.05 -11.42 -12.35
CA TYR A 271 2.19 -10.27 -12.64
C TYR A 271 1.94 -9.47 -11.36
N PHE A 272 2.21 -8.18 -11.40
CA PHE A 272 2.01 -7.27 -10.28
C PHE A 272 1.10 -6.13 -10.72
N ILE A 273 -0.13 -6.14 -10.22
CA ILE A 273 -1.19 -5.21 -10.63
C ILE A 273 -1.54 -4.29 -9.47
N CYS A 274 -1.38 -2.98 -9.66
CA CYS A 274 -1.81 -1.99 -8.67
C CYS A 274 -2.61 -0.87 -9.33
N GLY A 275 -3.84 -0.67 -8.88
CA GLY A 275 -4.75 0.26 -9.55
C GLY A 275 -6.13 0.41 -8.88
N PRO A 276 -7.01 1.21 -9.50
CA PRO A 276 -8.41 1.29 -9.12
C PRO A 276 -9.09 -0.07 -9.23
N ALA A 277 -10.01 -0.38 -8.31
CA ALA A 277 -10.68 -1.69 -8.27
C ALA A 277 -11.30 -2.15 -9.61
N PRO A 278 -11.97 -1.29 -10.41
CA PRO A 278 -12.50 -1.70 -11.72
C PRO A 278 -11.40 -2.15 -12.69
N MET A 279 -10.27 -1.45 -12.71
CA MET A 279 -9.13 -1.81 -13.57
C MET A 279 -8.52 -3.14 -13.15
N VAL A 280 -8.26 -3.32 -11.84
CA VAL A 280 -7.66 -4.56 -11.33
C VAL A 280 -8.54 -5.77 -11.66
N THR A 281 -9.86 -5.67 -11.46
CA THR A 281 -10.80 -6.75 -11.83
C THR A 281 -10.76 -7.05 -13.33
N ALA A 282 -10.82 -6.02 -14.18
CA ALA A 282 -10.79 -6.22 -15.64
C ALA A 282 -9.48 -6.90 -16.12
N VAL A 283 -8.35 -6.55 -15.51
CA VAL A 283 -7.05 -7.15 -15.83
C VAL A 283 -6.95 -8.58 -15.32
N GLU A 284 -7.44 -8.88 -14.11
CA GLU A 284 -7.49 -10.26 -13.58
C GLU A 284 -8.33 -11.17 -14.49
N ASP A 285 -9.52 -10.72 -14.90
CA ASP A 285 -10.40 -11.46 -15.82
C ASP A 285 -9.74 -11.66 -17.19
N ALA A 286 -9.05 -10.63 -17.69
CA ALA A 286 -8.34 -10.70 -18.96
C ALA A 286 -7.14 -11.65 -18.92
N LEU A 287 -6.38 -11.68 -17.81
CA LEU A 287 -5.27 -12.62 -17.63
C LEU A 287 -5.76 -14.06 -17.48
N ALA A 288 -6.88 -14.28 -16.78
CA ALA A 288 -7.52 -15.58 -16.70
C ALA A 288 -7.96 -16.09 -18.08
N ALA A 289 -8.53 -15.21 -18.92
CA ALA A 289 -8.88 -15.53 -20.31
C ALA A 289 -7.68 -15.77 -21.24
N LEU A 290 -6.46 -15.52 -20.75
CA LEU A 290 -5.19 -15.79 -21.43
C LEU A 290 -4.41 -16.95 -20.77
N ASP A 291 -5.09 -17.75 -19.95
CA ASP A 291 -4.53 -18.92 -19.27
C ASP A 291 -3.33 -18.61 -18.36
N VAL A 292 -3.27 -17.39 -17.79
CA VAL A 292 -2.27 -17.04 -16.79
C VAL A 292 -2.66 -17.68 -15.44
N PRO A 293 -1.76 -18.47 -14.81
CA PRO A 293 -2.03 -19.08 -13.52
C PRO A 293 -2.31 -18.04 -12.43
N ALA A 294 -3.39 -18.21 -11.67
CA ALA A 294 -3.80 -17.26 -10.63
C ALA A 294 -2.71 -17.05 -9.55
N GLU A 295 -1.91 -18.07 -9.25
CA GLU A 295 -0.78 -18.00 -8.30
C GLU A 295 0.35 -17.06 -8.74
N ARG A 296 0.38 -16.67 -10.02
CA ARG A 296 1.33 -15.71 -10.59
C ARG A 296 0.79 -14.30 -10.67
N VAL A 297 -0.47 -14.08 -10.26
CA VAL A 297 -1.14 -12.78 -10.31
C VAL A 297 -1.24 -12.20 -8.90
N HIS A 298 -0.48 -11.15 -8.64
CA HIS A 298 -0.41 -10.45 -7.37
C HIS A 298 -1.07 -9.09 -7.54
N THR A 299 -2.10 -8.79 -6.73
CA THR A 299 -2.86 -7.57 -6.89
C THR A 299 -2.97 -6.75 -5.62
N GLU A 300 -2.94 -5.43 -5.79
CA GLU A 300 -3.19 -4.47 -4.73
C GLU A 300 -4.19 -3.42 -5.21
N ARG A 301 -5.26 -3.25 -4.43
CA ARG A 301 -6.40 -2.40 -4.77
C ARG A 301 -6.42 -1.21 -3.85
N PHE A 302 -6.19 -0.01 -4.37
CA PHE A 302 -6.47 1.19 -3.59
C PHE A 302 -7.96 1.54 -3.73
N THR A 303 -8.58 1.83 -2.60
CA THR A 303 -9.95 2.35 -2.57
C THR A 303 -9.86 3.79 -2.09
N PHE A 304 -10.45 4.73 -2.83
CA PHE A 304 -10.64 6.09 -2.32
C PHE A 304 -11.50 5.98 -1.05
N VAL A 305 -10.95 6.30 0.14
CA VAL A 305 -11.69 6.16 1.41
C VAL A 305 -12.52 7.38 1.70
#